data_AF-A0A7M1MEY5-F1
#
_entry.id   AF-A0A7M1MEY5-F1
#
_cell.length_a   1.000
_cell.length_b   1.000
_cell.length_c   1.000
_cell.angle_alpha   90.00
_cell.angle_beta   90.00
_cell.angle_gamma   90.00
#
_symmetry.space_group_name_H-M   'P 1'
#
loop_
_entity.id
_entity.type
_entity.pdbx_description
1 polymer ?
#
loop_
_entity_poly.entity_id
_entity_poly.type
_entity_poly.pdbx_seq_one_letter_code
_entity_poly.pdbx_strand_id
1 'polypeptide(L)'
;MDFFFVEYRDPLFGLIVLTALVFIIASSHYIWRIVASKDQKSKLDRFVKKFEINSTHQQILKNASLSIENLNFLAQIFTKSGEFEKAVGIYLIALQKANEASQKEFIFFSLAQVYLKAGFLERSVEALLNALKIKARNKESLKLLKIVYLKLKDYDKVLDVLECLFELGENIYAEKALIKALKIQASSKEQEQKLKEILALSKDNEYILRLCFLYYKDKLTQMPQFENVIDLLNECKSPLNLEDEKYHEFFYAKNLSTKAIPIKNHKLKILKILNDNKLSANLSFTYVCNNCKNQSPLFFYHCPFCYEFGKCEIYYEVKA
;
A
#
# COMPACT_ATOMS: atom_id res chain seq x y z
N MET A 1 -60.05 -15.08 -39.06
CA MET A 1 -58.97 -14.42 -38.30
C MET A 1 -57.71 -15.21 -38.62
N ASP A 2 -57.25 -15.17 -39.87
CA ASP A 2 -56.30 -16.18 -40.38
C ASP A 2 -55.27 -15.53 -41.31
N PHE A 3 -54.56 -14.52 -40.79
CA PHE A 3 -53.43 -13.87 -41.47
C PHE A 3 -52.15 -13.87 -40.62
N PHE A 4 -52.09 -14.74 -39.59
CA PHE A 4 -50.98 -14.77 -38.61
C PHE A 4 -50.16 -16.07 -38.59
N PHE A 5 -50.25 -16.91 -39.63
CA PHE A 5 -49.34 -18.04 -39.80
C PHE A 5 -48.61 -17.91 -41.14
N VAL A 6 -47.64 -17.00 -41.17
CA VAL A 6 -46.53 -17.08 -42.14
C VAL A 6 -45.90 -18.46 -41.97
N GLU A 7 -45.79 -19.20 -43.07
CA GLU A 7 -45.17 -20.52 -43.13
C GLU A 7 -43.82 -20.52 -42.40
N TYR A 8 -43.78 -21.14 -41.22
CA TYR A 8 -42.61 -21.30 -40.35
C TYR A 8 -41.46 -22.10 -40.99
N ARG A 9 -41.59 -22.48 -42.27
CA ARG A 9 -40.63 -23.28 -43.04
C ARG A 9 -39.89 -22.51 -44.13
N ASP A 10 -40.12 -21.21 -44.27
CA ASP A 10 -39.36 -20.41 -45.23
C ASP A 10 -38.00 -19.98 -44.64
N PRO A 11 -36.86 -20.49 -45.13
CA PRO A 11 -35.53 -20.13 -44.63
C PRO A 11 -35.24 -18.61 -44.71
N LEU A 12 -35.94 -17.88 -45.59
CA LEU A 12 -35.83 -16.41 -45.69
C LEU A 12 -36.40 -15.69 -44.45
N PHE A 13 -37.51 -16.17 -43.89
CA PHE A 13 -38.11 -15.57 -42.69
C PHE A 13 -37.19 -15.71 -41.47
N GLY A 14 -36.57 -16.88 -41.29
CA GLY A 14 -35.59 -17.10 -40.23
C GLY A 14 -34.37 -16.16 -40.33
N LEU A 15 -33.89 -15.89 -41.56
CA LEU A 15 -32.79 -14.97 -41.80
C LEU A 15 -33.17 -13.51 -41.52
N ILE A 16 -34.40 -13.10 -41.84
CA ILE A 16 -34.94 -11.77 -41.52
C ILE A 16 -35.05 -11.58 -40.00
N VAL A 17 -35.56 -12.57 -39.27
CA VAL A 17 -35.68 -12.50 -37.80
C VAL A 17 -34.30 -12.44 -37.14
N LEU A 18 -33.33 -13.24 -37.60
CA LEU A 18 -31.97 -13.25 -37.07
C LEU A 18 -31.25 -11.92 -37.33
N THR A 19 -31.36 -11.35 -38.52
CA THR A 19 -30.78 -10.04 -38.85
C THR A 19 -31.44 -8.91 -38.03
N ALA A 20 -32.75 -8.95 -37.81
CA ALA A 20 -33.45 -8.01 -36.95
C ALA A 20 -32.99 -8.10 -35.48
N LEU A 21 -32.79 -9.31 -34.95
CA LEU A 21 -32.26 -9.53 -33.60
C LEU A 21 -30.84 -8.98 -33.43
N VAL A 22 -29.95 -9.27 -34.38
CA VAL A 22 -28.58 -8.72 -34.38
C VAL A 22 -28.61 -7.20 -34.44
N PHE A 23 -29.48 -6.62 -35.27
CA PHE A 23 -29.66 -5.17 -35.35
C PHE A 23 -30.15 -4.57 -34.03
N ILE A 24 -31.17 -5.15 -33.40
CA ILE A 24 -31.70 -4.69 -32.11
C ILE A 24 -30.61 -4.72 -31.02
N ILE A 25 -29.82 -5.79 -30.96
CA ILE A 25 -28.70 -5.91 -30.01
C ILE A 25 -27.63 -4.85 -30.29
N ALA A 26 -27.25 -4.66 -31.55
CA ALA A 26 -26.26 -3.66 -31.94
C ALA A 26 -26.73 -2.22 -31.65
N SER A 27 -27.97 -1.88 -31.99
CA SER A 27 -28.57 -0.58 -31.71
C SER A 27 -28.72 -0.33 -30.21
N SER A 28 -29.18 -1.32 -29.44
CA SER A 28 -29.27 -1.21 -27.98
C SER A 28 -27.89 -1.00 -27.35
N HIS A 29 -26.89 -1.75 -27.79
CA HIS A 29 -25.51 -1.57 -27.33
C HIS A 29 -24.94 -0.20 -27.69
N TYR A 30 -25.22 0.31 -28.89
CA TYR A 30 -24.80 1.65 -29.33
C TYR A 30 -25.43 2.76 -28.48
N ILE A 31 -26.75 2.70 -28.27
CA ILE A 31 -27.48 3.66 -27.42
C ILE A 31 -26.95 3.60 -25.99
N TRP A 32 -26.78 2.39 -25.44
CA TRP A 32 -26.23 2.20 -24.10
C TRP A 32 -24.82 2.79 -23.97
N ARG A 33 -23.96 2.59 -24.97
CA ARG A 33 -22.61 3.15 -25.00
C ARG A 33 -22.64 4.68 -24.98
N ILE A 34 -23.54 5.32 -25.72
CA ILE A 34 -23.68 6.78 -25.71
C ILE A 34 -24.12 7.26 -24.33
N VAL A 35 -25.17 6.67 -23.76
CA VAL A 35 -25.69 7.05 -22.43
C VAL A 35 -24.61 6.86 -21.36
N ALA A 36 -23.94 5.71 -21.36
CA ALA A 36 -22.86 5.39 -20.43
C ALA A 36 -21.68 6.37 -20.56
N SER A 37 -21.29 6.73 -21.80
CA SER A 37 -20.22 7.71 -22.02
C SER A 37 -20.57 9.11 -21.51
N LYS A 38 -21.83 9.53 -21.65
CA LYS A 38 -22.32 10.82 -21.14
C LYS A 38 -22.35 10.84 -19.61
N ASP A 39 -22.80 9.75 -18.98
CA ASP A 39 -22.80 9.59 -17.52
C ASP A 39 -21.37 9.59 -16.95
N GLN A 40 -20.44 8.86 -17.58
CA GLN A 40 -19.03 8.87 -17.20
C GLN A 40 -18.41 10.27 -17.28
N LYS A 41 -18.71 11.02 -18.35
CA LYS A 41 -18.25 12.41 -18.50
C LYS A 41 -18.81 13.32 -17.39
N SER A 42 -20.10 13.20 -17.08
CA SER A 42 -20.72 13.97 -15.99
C SER A 42 -20.12 13.66 -14.61
N LYS A 43 -19.84 12.38 -14.32
CA LYS A 43 -19.17 11.96 -13.08
C LYS A 43 -17.75 12.52 -12.99
N LEU A 44 -17.00 12.50 -14.09
CA LEU A 44 -15.67 13.10 -14.16
C LEU A 44 -15.72 14.61 -13.92
N ASP A 45 -16.63 15.33 -14.58
CA ASP A 45 -16.78 16.78 -14.40
C ASP A 45 -17.15 17.12 -12.94
N ARG A 46 -18.00 16.32 -12.31
CA ARG A 46 -18.34 16.47 -10.89
C ARG A 46 -17.14 16.23 -9.98
N PHE A 47 -16.35 15.18 -10.26
CA PHE A 47 -15.12 14.89 -9.52
C PHE A 47 -14.13 16.05 -9.65
N VAL A 48 -13.89 16.56 -10.87
CA VAL A 48 -12.94 17.66 -11.09
C VAL A 48 -13.40 18.92 -10.37
N LYS A 49 -14.67 19.33 -10.54
CA LYS A 49 -15.22 20.51 -9.86
C LYS A 49 -15.14 20.41 -8.34
N LYS A 50 -15.29 19.21 -7.77
CA LYS A 50 -15.20 18.98 -6.32
C LYS A 50 -13.80 19.27 -5.77
N PHE A 51 -12.75 19.11 -6.57
CA PHE A 51 -11.35 19.22 -6.14
C PHE A 51 -10.57 20.37 -6.76
N GLU A 52 -11.20 21.12 -7.67
CA GLU A 52 -10.59 22.27 -8.34
C GLU A 52 -10.45 23.46 -7.38
N ILE A 53 -9.23 23.99 -7.27
CA ILE A 53 -8.91 25.22 -6.53
C ILE A 53 -8.75 26.34 -7.55
N ASN A 54 -9.70 27.27 -7.63
CA ASN A 54 -9.67 28.37 -8.60
C ASN A 54 -8.41 29.24 -8.41
N SER A 55 -7.49 29.20 -9.37
CA SER A 55 -6.31 30.07 -9.39
C SER A 55 -6.01 30.55 -10.80
N THR A 56 -5.48 31.77 -10.93
CA THR A 56 -5.13 32.42 -12.21
C THR A 56 -4.19 31.59 -13.08
N HIS A 57 -3.28 30.82 -12.47
CA HIS A 57 -2.31 29.98 -13.16
C HIS A 57 -2.96 28.76 -13.86
N GLN A 58 -4.10 28.27 -13.37
CA GLN A 58 -4.80 27.14 -13.99
C GLN A 58 -5.40 27.50 -15.35
N GLN A 59 -5.83 28.75 -15.56
CA GLN A 59 -6.39 29.17 -16.84
C GLN A 59 -5.33 29.14 -17.95
N ILE A 60 -4.10 29.55 -17.64
CA ILE A 60 -2.96 29.48 -18.57
C ILE A 60 -2.66 28.03 -18.95
N LEU A 61 -2.60 27.13 -17.98
CA LEU A 61 -2.32 25.70 -18.21
C LEU A 61 -3.46 24.97 -18.94
N LYS A 62 -4.72 25.38 -18.71
CA LYS A 62 -5.87 24.87 -19.47
C LYS A 62 -5.75 25.25 -20.95
N ASN A 63 -5.39 26.50 -21.23
CA ASN A 63 -5.31 27.03 -22.58
C ASN A 63 -4.03 26.64 -23.33
N ALA A 64 -2.98 26.22 -22.61
CA ALA A 64 -1.75 25.72 -23.22
C ALA A 64 -1.96 24.36 -23.90
N SER A 65 -1.39 24.17 -25.10
CA SER A 65 -1.38 22.91 -25.85
C SER A 65 -0.35 21.90 -25.29
N LEU A 66 -0.49 21.57 -24.00
CA LEU A 66 0.36 20.57 -23.35
C LEU A 66 -0.22 19.17 -23.51
N SER A 67 0.65 18.21 -23.88
CA SER A 67 0.31 16.79 -23.88
C SER A 67 0.15 16.25 -22.45
N ILE A 68 -0.43 15.06 -22.31
CA ILE A 68 -0.64 14.42 -21.00
C ILE A 68 0.70 14.05 -20.36
N GLU A 69 1.69 13.68 -21.16
CA GLU A 69 3.05 13.38 -20.72
C GLU A 69 3.72 14.62 -20.12
N ASN A 70 3.59 15.77 -20.80
CA ASN A 70 4.12 17.05 -20.32
C ASN A 70 3.45 17.49 -19.01
N LEU A 71 2.13 17.34 -18.92
CA LEU A 71 1.37 17.64 -17.71
C LEU A 71 1.78 16.71 -16.56
N ASN A 72 1.97 15.41 -16.83
CA ASN A 72 2.44 14.46 -15.84
C ASN A 72 3.85 14.81 -15.34
N PHE A 73 4.79 15.13 -16.24
CA PHE A 73 6.13 15.54 -15.86
C PHE A 73 6.11 16.79 -14.97
N LEU A 74 5.33 17.81 -15.36
CA LEU A 74 5.18 19.04 -14.57
C LEU A 74 4.57 18.76 -13.18
N ALA A 75 3.53 17.95 -13.11
CA ALA A 75 2.92 17.57 -11.84
C ALA A 75 3.87 16.78 -10.95
N GLN A 76 4.72 15.91 -11.52
CA GLN A 76 5.76 15.20 -10.78
C GLN A 76 6.82 16.15 -10.21
N ILE A 77 7.21 17.21 -10.94
CA ILE A 77 8.12 18.25 -10.44
C ILE A 77 7.50 18.94 -9.22
N PHE A 78 6.25 19.44 -9.33
CA PHE A 78 5.57 20.09 -8.22
C PHE A 78 5.32 19.14 -7.03
N THR A 79 5.08 17.86 -7.29
CA THR A 79 4.96 16.85 -6.23
C THR A 79 6.28 16.66 -5.47
N LYS A 80 7.42 16.69 -6.18
CA LYS A 80 8.75 16.60 -5.56
C LYS A 80 9.14 17.87 -4.81
N SER A 81 8.68 19.04 -5.26
CA SER A 81 8.89 20.31 -4.54
C SER A 81 7.98 20.51 -3.32
N GLY A 82 7.01 19.60 -3.11
CA GLY A 82 6.03 19.70 -2.01
C GLY A 82 4.85 20.63 -2.31
N GLU A 83 4.76 21.17 -3.53
CA GLU A 83 3.67 22.04 -3.99
C GLU A 83 2.46 21.21 -4.46
N PHE A 84 1.87 20.46 -3.53
CA PHE A 84 0.83 19.48 -3.82
C PHE A 84 -0.42 20.07 -4.47
N GLU A 85 -0.83 21.29 -4.08
CA GLU A 85 -2.00 21.95 -4.67
C GLU A 85 -1.83 22.20 -6.17
N LYS A 86 -0.64 22.63 -6.60
CA LYS A 86 -0.33 22.84 -8.01
C LYS A 86 -0.31 21.52 -8.77
N ALA A 87 0.33 20.49 -8.20
CA ALA A 87 0.36 19.15 -8.79
C ALA A 87 -1.06 18.57 -8.98
N VAL A 88 -1.92 18.71 -7.97
CA VAL A 88 -3.34 18.32 -8.04
C VAL A 88 -4.04 19.09 -9.16
N GLY A 89 -3.90 20.42 -9.20
CA GLY A 89 -4.50 21.24 -10.25
C GLY A 89 -4.10 20.82 -11.66
N ILE A 90 -2.82 20.49 -11.86
CA ILE A 90 -2.30 20.01 -13.16
C ILE A 90 -2.93 18.65 -13.54
N TYR A 91 -3.01 17.70 -12.61
CA TYR A 91 -3.64 16.41 -12.88
C TYR A 91 -5.16 16.53 -13.12
N LEU A 92 -5.85 17.45 -12.47
CA LEU A 92 -7.27 17.74 -12.75
C LEU A 92 -7.46 18.31 -14.17
N ILE A 93 -6.56 19.20 -14.62
CA ILE A 93 -6.54 19.68 -16.01
C ILE A 93 -6.24 18.53 -16.99
N ALA A 94 -5.28 17.66 -16.64
CA ALA A 94 -4.96 16.49 -17.45
C ALA A 94 -6.17 15.55 -17.59
N LEU A 95 -6.93 15.33 -16.51
CA LEU A 95 -8.18 14.55 -16.55
C LEU A 95 -9.22 15.13 -17.50
N GLN A 96 -9.36 16.46 -17.55
CA GLN A 96 -10.27 17.15 -18.48
C GLN A 96 -9.84 16.99 -19.94
N LYS A 97 -8.54 16.96 -20.21
CA LYS A 97 -7.96 16.81 -21.55
C LYS A 97 -7.90 15.36 -22.03
N ALA A 98 -7.92 14.39 -21.12
CA ALA A 98 -7.79 12.98 -21.44
C ALA A 98 -9.03 12.45 -22.17
N ASN A 99 -8.80 11.85 -23.33
CA ASN A 99 -9.86 11.25 -24.15
C ASN A 99 -9.95 9.74 -23.93
N GLU A 100 -8.81 9.08 -23.71
CA GLU A 100 -8.74 7.63 -23.58
C GLU A 100 -8.95 7.16 -22.13
N ALA A 101 -9.50 5.96 -22.00
CA ALA A 101 -9.70 5.33 -20.69
C ALA A 101 -8.37 5.03 -19.99
N SER A 102 -7.37 4.54 -20.72
CA SER A 102 -6.00 4.29 -20.24
C SER A 102 -5.36 5.54 -19.66
N GLN A 103 -5.47 6.67 -20.35
CA GLN A 103 -4.95 7.97 -19.91
C GLN A 103 -5.62 8.41 -18.61
N LYS A 104 -6.96 8.34 -18.54
CA LYS A 104 -7.71 8.70 -17.32
C LYS A 104 -7.32 7.83 -16.13
N GLU A 105 -7.19 6.53 -16.35
CA GLU A 105 -6.76 5.56 -15.33
C GLU A 105 -5.38 5.91 -14.78
N PHE A 106 -4.41 6.13 -15.66
CA PHE A 106 -3.07 6.59 -15.30
C PHE A 106 -3.07 7.91 -14.52
N ILE A 107 -3.87 8.89 -14.94
CA ILE A 107 -3.94 10.19 -14.28
C ILE A 107 -4.61 10.05 -12.90
N PHE A 108 -5.69 9.27 -12.76
CA PHE A 108 -6.31 8.99 -11.47
C PHE A 108 -5.32 8.33 -10.50
N PHE A 109 -4.57 7.33 -10.97
CA PHE A 109 -3.53 6.70 -10.16
C PHE A 109 -2.43 7.69 -9.74
N SER A 110 -1.97 8.54 -10.66
CA SER A 110 -0.96 9.56 -10.36
C SER A 110 -1.47 10.62 -9.38
N LEU A 111 -2.71 11.08 -9.57
CA LEU A 111 -3.39 12.00 -8.65
C LEU A 111 -3.53 11.40 -7.24
N ALA A 112 -3.85 10.10 -7.15
CA ALA A 112 -3.93 9.41 -5.87
C ALA A 112 -2.59 9.37 -5.13
N GLN A 113 -1.47 9.20 -5.84
CA GLN A 113 -0.13 9.29 -5.24
C GLN A 113 0.16 10.68 -4.68
N VAL A 114 -0.25 11.74 -5.39
CA VAL A 114 -0.12 13.12 -4.90
C VAL A 114 -0.97 13.31 -3.64
N TYR A 115 -2.23 12.87 -3.64
CA TYR A 115 -3.08 12.95 -2.46
C TYR A 115 -2.52 12.18 -1.27
N LEU A 116 -1.96 10.98 -1.48
CA LEU A 116 -1.31 10.22 -0.42
C LEU A 116 -0.11 10.97 0.16
N LYS A 117 0.76 11.53 -0.68
CA LYS A 117 1.93 12.32 -0.24
C LYS A 117 1.54 13.59 0.50
N ALA A 118 0.43 14.21 0.10
CA ALA A 118 -0.14 15.39 0.74
C ALA A 118 -0.93 15.07 2.03
N GLY A 119 -1.16 13.80 2.36
CA GLY A 119 -1.95 13.38 3.52
C GLY A 119 -3.47 13.40 3.32
N PHE A 120 -3.96 13.68 2.11
CA PHE A 120 -5.39 13.65 1.77
C PHE A 120 -5.89 12.23 1.49
N LEU A 121 -5.98 11.40 2.53
CA LEU A 121 -6.21 9.96 2.41
C LEU A 121 -7.55 9.61 1.73
N GLU A 122 -8.67 10.22 2.12
CA GLU A 122 -9.98 9.92 1.52
C GLU A 122 -10.05 10.33 0.05
N ARG A 123 -9.38 11.42 -0.32
CA ARG A 123 -9.28 11.86 -1.72
C ARG A 123 -8.44 10.88 -2.54
N SER A 124 -7.39 10.33 -1.95
CA SER A 124 -6.58 9.27 -2.55
C SER A 124 -7.42 8.01 -2.79
N VAL A 125 -8.24 7.59 -1.83
CA VAL A 125 -9.20 6.47 -2.00
C VAL A 125 -10.13 6.75 -3.18
N GLU A 126 -10.76 7.93 -3.23
CA GLU A 126 -11.72 8.26 -4.30
C GLU A 126 -11.07 8.22 -5.69
N ALA A 127 -9.86 8.76 -5.83
CA ALA A 127 -9.08 8.71 -7.06
C ALA A 127 -8.73 7.26 -7.46
N LEU A 128 -8.28 6.43 -6.52
CA LEU A 128 -7.96 5.02 -6.78
C LEU A 128 -9.16 4.19 -7.17
N LEU A 129 -10.30 4.39 -6.51
CA LEU A 129 -11.54 3.72 -6.89
C LEU A 129 -11.98 4.13 -8.30
N ASN A 130 -11.77 5.38 -8.71
CA ASN A 130 -12.02 5.79 -10.09
C ASN A 130 -11.05 5.17 -11.10
N ALA A 131 -9.76 5.02 -10.75
CA ALA A 131 -8.80 4.27 -11.56
C ALA A 131 -9.23 2.79 -11.72
N LEU A 132 -9.59 2.12 -10.61
CA LEU A 132 -10.00 0.72 -10.60
C LEU A 132 -11.34 0.47 -11.29
N LYS A 133 -12.27 1.44 -11.29
CA LYS A 133 -13.50 1.37 -12.11
C LYS A 133 -13.19 1.30 -13.61
N ILE A 134 -12.09 1.93 -14.05
CA ILE A 134 -11.65 1.88 -15.45
C ILE A 134 -10.88 0.58 -15.70
N LYS A 135 -9.94 0.23 -14.82
CA LYS A 135 -9.11 -0.97 -14.93
C LYS A 135 -9.04 -1.72 -13.59
N ALA A 136 -10.00 -2.62 -13.38
CA ALA A 136 -10.17 -3.34 -12.11
C ALA A 136 -8.96 -4.21 -11.72
N ARG A 137 -8.25 -4.76 -12.71
CA ARG A 137 -7.08 -5.63 -12.50
C ARG A 137 -5.75 -4.86 -12.42
N ASN A 138 -5.76 -3.56 -12.15
CA ASN A 138 -4.52 -2.81 -11.93
C ASN A 138 -3.93 -3.11 -10.54
N LYS A 139 -2.89 -3.95 -10.50
CA LYS A 139 -2.16 -4.32 -9.29
C LYS A 139 -1.58 -3.10 -8.54
N GLU A 140 -1.02 -2.13 -9.24
CA GLU A 140 -0.40 -0.96 -8.63
C GLU A 140 -1.44 -0.08 -7.91
N SER A 141 -2.61 0.10 -8.53
CA SER A 141 -3.73 0.81 -7.88
C SER A 141 -4.24 0.07 -6.65
N LEU A 142 -4.35 -1.26 -6.70
CA LEU A 142 -4.74 -2.08 -5.54
C LEU A 142 -3.70 -2.00 -4.41
N LYS A 143 -2.41 -2.13 -4.74
CA LYS A 143 -1.31 -1.99 -3.77
C LYS A 143 -1.33 -0.62 -3.10
N LEU A 144 -1.53 0.46 -3.86
CA LEU A 144 -1.63 1.81 -3.30
C LEU A 144 -2.89 1.98 -2.44
N LEU A 145 -4.04 1.48 -2.89
CA LEU A 145 -5.31 1.56 -2.15
C LEU A 145 -5.23 0.86 -0.80
N LYS A 146 -4.59 -0.31 -0.77
CA LYS A 146 -4.27 -1.05 0.46
C LYS A 146 -3.48 -0.19 1.45
N ILE A 147 -2.43 0.50 0.99
CA ILE A 147 -1.64 1.40 1.86
C ILE A 147 -2.47 2.57 2.37
N VAL A 148 -3.32 3.15 1.53
CA VAL A 148 -4.18 4.28 1.93
C VAL A 148 -5.18 3.81 3.02
N TYR A 149 -5.84 2.66 2.84
CA TYR A 149 -6.73 2.11 3.86
C TYR A 149 -5.99 1.74 5.15
N LEU A 150 -4.76 1.23 5.06
CA LEU A 150 -3.93 0.94 6.22
C LEU A 150 -3.61 2.21 7.02
N LYS A 151 -3.31 3.32 6.34
CA LYS A 151 -3.12 4.63 6.98
C LYS A 151 -4.40 5.18 7.62
N LEU A 152 -5.55 4.91 7.02
CA LEU A 152 -6.87 5.20 7.60
C LEU A 152 -7.25 4.27 8.76
N LYS A 153 -6.45 3.23 9.05
CA LYS A 153 -6.75 2.15 10.01
C LYS A 153 -8.05 1.38 9.69
N ASP A 154 -8.47 1.41 8.42
CA ASP A 154 -9.63 0.67 7.94
C ASP A 154 -9.21 -0.76 7.55
N TYR A 155 -8.92 -1.57 8.57
CA TYR A 155 -8.34 -2.90 8.39
C TYR A 155 -9.25 -3.85 7.61
N ASP A 156 -10.57 -3.67 7.67
CA ASP A 156 -11.51 -4.50 6.93
C ASP A 156 -11.37 -4.28 5.42
N LYS A 157 -11.31 -3.02 4.98
CA LYS A 157 -11.07 -2.73 3.56
C LYS A 157 -9.67 -3.12 3.10
N VAL A 158 -8.66 -3.10 3.98
CA VAL A 158 -7.33 -3.64 3.67
C VAL A 158 -7.42 -5.13 3.35
N LEU A 159 -8.18 -5.89 4.14
CA LEU A 159 -8.39 -7.33 3.91
C LEU A 159 -9.13 -7.58 2.59
N ASP A 160 -10.17 -6.80 2.28
CA ASP A 160 -10.89 -6.91 0.99
C ASP A 160 -9.94 -6.70 -0.21
N VAL A 161 -9.10 -5.67 -0.15
CA VAL A 161 -8.12 -5.38 -1.21
C VAL A 161 -7.05 -6.49 -1.31
N LEU A 162 -6.66 -7.10 -0.18
CA LEU A 162 -5.76 -8.25 -0.19
C LEU A 162 -6.38 -9.45 -0.90
N GLU A 163 -7.67 -9.74 -0.69
CA GLU A 163 -8.35 -10.79 -1.47
C GLU A 163 -8.31 -10.49 -2.97
N CYS A 164 -8.55 -9.23 -3.38
CA CYS A 164 -8.41 -8.85 -4.79
C CYS A 164 -6.99 -9.08 -5.33
N LEU A 165 -5.95 -8.83 -4.54
CA LEU A 165 -4.56 -9.09 -4.94
C LEU A 165 -4.24 -10.59 -5.01
N PHE A 166 -4.82 -11.40 -4.12
CA PHE A 166 -4.72 -12.85 -4.13
C PHE A 166 -5.32 -13.45 -5.41
N GLU A 167 -6.49 -12.99 -5.84
CA GLU A 167 -7.11 -13.37 -7.11
C GLU A 167 -6.26 -12.99 -8.34
N LEU A 168 -5.31 -12.05 -8.18
CA LEU A 168 -4.32 -11.68 -9.20
C LEU A 168 -2.97 -12.40 -9.05
N GLY A 169 -2.90 -13.42 -8.19
CA GLY A 169 -1.75 -14.30 -7.99
C GLY A 169 -0.68 -13.77 -7.02
N GLU A 170 -0.98 -12.74 -6.22
CA GLU A 170 -0.04 -12.26 -5.21
C GLU A 170 -0.08 -13.15 -3.95
N ASN A 171 1.08 -13.36 -3.32
CA ASN A 171 1.14 -14.02 -2.02
C ASN A 171 0.77 -13.02 -0.91
N ILE A 172 -0.36 -13.25 -0.26
CA ILE A 172 -0.89 -12.35 0.78
C ILE A 172 -0.86 -12.95 2.19
N TYR A 173 -0.45 -14.20 2.39
CA TYR A 173 -0.73 -14.92 3.64
C TYR A 173 -0.09 -14.26 4.87
N ALA A 174 1.21 -13.97 4.79
CA ALA A 174 1.94 -13.31 5.88
C ALA A 174 1.42 -11.89 6.15
N GLU A 175 1.08 -11.16 5.08
CA GLU A 175 0.55 -9.80 5.18
C GLU A 175 -0.85 -9.79 5.79
N LYS A 176 -1.76 -10.64 5.30
CA LYS A 176 -3.13 -10.81 5.80
C LYS A 176 -3.14 -11.17 7.28
N ALA A 177 -2.26 -12.06 7.71
CA ALA A 177 -2.12 -12.42 9.12
C ALA A 177 -1.66 -11.21 9.96
N LEU A 178 -0.69 -10.42 9.49
CA LEU A 178 -0.28 -9.19 10.15
C LEU A 178 -1.42 -8.16 10.23
N ILE A 179 -2.18 -7.95 9.15
CA ILE A 179 -3.32 -7.02 9.15
C ILE A 179 -4.38 -7.44 10.15
N LYS A 180 -4.69 -8.74 10.25
CA LYS A 180 -5.58 -9.29 11.28
C LYS A 180 -5.02 -9.04 12.69
N ALA A 181 -3.73 -9.25 12.90
CA ALA A 181 -3.07 -8.97 14.17
C ALA A 181 -3.16 -7.48 14.55
N LEU A 182 -2.93 -6.57 13.60
CA LEU A 182 -3.08 -5.12 13.82
C LEU A 182 -4.53 -4.74 14.14
N LYS A 183 -5.51 -5.34 13.47
CA LYS A 183 -6.93 -5.16 13.78
C LYS A 183 -7.26 -5.60 15.21
N ILE A 184 -6.77 -6.77 15.64
CA ILE A 184 -6.95 -7.24 17.02
C ILE A 184 -6.27 -6.29 18.01
N GLN A 185 -5.05 -5.84 17.70
CA GLN A 185 -4.29 -4.93 18.56
C GLN A 185 -5.03 -3.60 18.78
N ALA A 186 -5.65 -3.07 17.71
CA ALA A 186 -6.43 -1.83 17.74
C ALA A 186 -7.81 -1.96 18.41
N SER A 187 -8.30 -3.17 18.65
CA SER A 187 -9.61 -3.40 19.28
C SER A 187 -9.66 -2.95 20.75
N SER A 188 -10.84 -2.86 21.34
CA SER A 188 -11.03 -2.55 22.77
C SER A 188 -10.89 -3.76 23.71
N LYS A 189 -10.50 -4.94 23.19
CA LYS A 189 -10.34 -6.17 23.97
C LYS A 189 -9.26 -6.03 25.05
N GLU A 190 -9.33 -6.89 26.06
CA GLU A 190 -8.32 -7.01 27.10
C GLU A 190 -6.96 -7.45 26.52
N GLN A 191 -5.86 -7.00 27.14
CA GLN A 191 -4.50 -7.26 26.66
C GLN A 191 -4.16 -8.75 26.56
N GLU A 192 -4.58 -9.56 27.52
CA GLU A 192 -4.28 -10.99 27.55
C GLU A 192 -5.03 -11.74 26.44
N GLN A 193 -6.30 -11.37 26.21
CA GLN A 193 -7.07 -11.90 25.09
C GLN A 193 -6.47 -11.51 23.74
N LYS A 194 -6.03 -10.23 23.58
CA LYS A 194 -5.34 -9.78 22.37
C LYS A 194 -4.08 -10.59 22.10
N LEU A 195 -3.23 -10.75 23.11
CA LEU A 195 -1.98 -11.51 22.97
C LEU A 195 -2.25 -12.95 22.51
N LYS A 196 -3.21 -13.63 23.14
CA LYS A 196 -3.60 -15.00 22.77
C LYS A 196 -4.08 -15.10 21.31
N GLU A 197 -4.95 -14.18 20.89
CA GLU A 197 -5.47 -14.15 19.52
C GLU A 197 -4.38 -13.80 18.48
N ILE A 198 -3.46 -12.88 18.80
CA ILE A 198 -2.37 -12.50 17.91
C ILE A 198 -1.32 -13.63 17.79
N LEU A 199 -0.96 -14.28 18.91
CA LEU A 199 -0.04 -15.42 18.89
C LEU A 199 -0.62 -16.62 18.13
N ALA A 200 -1.94 -16.82 18.15
CA ALA A 200 -2.57 -17.85 17.32
C ALA A 200 -2.35 -17.60 15.80
N LEU A 201 -2.09 -16.36 15.39
CA LEU A 201 -1.78 -16.00 14.00
C LEU A 201 -0.28 -16.05 13.68
N SER A 202 0.60 -16.20 14.67
CA SER A 202 2.05 -16.01 14.50
C SER A 202 2.79 -17.20 13.93
N LYS A 203 2.12 -18.33 13.64
CA LYS A 203 2.75 -19.55 13.15
C LYS A 203 3.59 -19.25 11.91
N ASP A 204 4.91 -19.34 12.06
CA ASP A 204 5.94 -19.05 11.04
C ASP A 204 5.91 -17.62 10.46
N ASN A 205 5.34 -16.65 11.18
CA ASN A 205 5.25 -15.26 10.76
C ASN A 205 6.05 -14.32 11.68
N GLU A 206 7.30 -14.09 11.29
CA GLU A 206 8.25 -13.21 11.99
C GLU A 206 7.74 -11.77 12.16
N TYR A 207 6.90 -11.27 11.24
CA TYR A 207 6.32 -9.93 11.37
C TYR A 207 5.34 -9.84 12.54
N ILE A 208 4.60 -10.91 12.82
CA ILE A 208 3.70 -11.00 13.96
C ILE A 208 4.51 -11.20 15.24
N LEU A 209 5.56 -12.04 15.23
CA LEU A 209 6.44 -12.18 16.39
C LEU A 209 7.13 -10.86 16.75
N ARG A 210 7.57 -10.07 15.76
CA ARG A 210 8.07 -8.70 15.98
C ARG A 210 7.01 -7.79 16.58
N LEU A 211 5.78 -7.81 16.07
CA LEU A 211 4.66 -7.04 16.63
C LEU A 211 4.39 -7.44 18.09
N CYS A 212 4.35 -8.74 18.36
CA CYS A 212 4.22 -9.29 19.71
C CYS A 212 5.37 -8.83 20.62
N PHE A 213 6.60 -8.82 20.12
CA PHE A 213 7.76 -8.37 20.89
C PHE A 213 7.65 -6.88 21.25
N LEU A 214 7.21 -6.05 20.31
CA LEU A 214 7.01 -4.62 20.54
C LEU A 214 6.03 -4.32 21.68
N TYR A 215 4.94 -5.08 21.81
CA TYR A 215 3.88 -4.81 22.79
C TYR A 215 3.91 -5.71 24.04
N TYR A 216 4.48 -6.90 23.95
CA TYR A 216 4.28 -7.99 24.91
C TYR A 216 5.56 -8.81 25.20
N LYS A 217 6.77 -8.29 24.94
CA LYS A 217 8.04 -9.01 25.09
C LYS A 217 8.17 -9.88 26.34
N ASP A 218 7.72 -9.40 27.51
CA ASP A 218 7.87 -10.10 28.79
C ASP A 218 6.94 -11.32 28.93
N LYS A 219 5.93 -11.45 28.06
CA LYS A 219 4.92 -12.53 28.06
C LYS A 219 5.10 -13.52 26.91
N LEU A 220 6.17 -13.39 26.11
CA LEU A 220 6.39 -14.26 24.95
C LEU A 220 7.09 -15.55 25.33
N THR A 221 6.53 -16.66 24.86
CA THR A 221 7.16 -17.99 24.93
C THR A 221 8.10 -18.21 23.74
N GLN A 222 7.70 -17.77 22.55
CA GLN A 222 8.51 -17.82 21.33
C GLN A 222 9.04 -16.42 21.00
N MET A 223 10.35 -16.29 20.95
CA MET A 223 11.02 -15.03 20.61
C MET A 223 11.24 -14.93 19.08
N PRO A 224 11.11 -13.73 18.49
CA PRO A 224 11.42 -13.51 17.08
C PRO A 224 12.91 -13.69 16.79
N GLN A 225 13.26 -13.88 15.52
CA GLN A 225 14.65 -13.93 15.09
C GLN A 225 15.38 -12.62 15.45
N PHE A 226 16.61 -12.74 15.91
CA PHE A 226 17.45 -11.63 16.36
C PHE A 226 17.54 -10.49 15.32
N GLU A 227 17.73 -10.85 14.04
CA GLU A 227 17.82 -9.90 12.92
C GLU A 227 16.57 -9.02 12.80
N ASN A 228 15.41 -9.57 13.16
CA ASN A 228 14.12 -8.91 13.04
C ASN A 228 13.78 -8.06 14.25
N VAL A 229 14.57 -8.04 15.33
CA VAL A 229 14.26 -7.27 16.56
C VAL A 229 15.44 -6.60 17.24
N ILE A 230 16.65 -6.63 16.67
CA ILE A 230 17.84 -6.02 17.29
C ILE A 230 17.65 -4.54 17.68
N ASP A 231 16.90 -3.78 16.89
CA ASP A 231 16.51 -2.41 17.18
C ASP A 231 15.64 -2.29 18.44
N LEU A 232 14.65 -3.18 18.60
CA LEU A 232 13.80 -3.26 19.80
C LEU A 232 14.56 -3.82 21.01
N LEU A 233 15.50 -4.75 20.79
CA LEU A 233 16.38 -5.27 21.84
C LEU A 233 17.28 -4.17 22.41
N ASN A 234 17.69 -3.20 21.59
CA ASN A 234 18.52 -2.09 22.04
C ASN A 234 17.84 -1.22 23.11
N GLU A 235 16.51 -1.18 23.13
CA GLU A 235 15.71 -0.47 24.13
C GLU A 235 15.51 -1.27 25.43
N CYS A 236 15.88 -2.56 25.44
CA CYS A 236 15.71 -3.43 26.61
C CYS A 236 16.83 -3.17 27.64
N LYS A 237 16.42 -3.03 28.91
CA LYS A 237 17.33 -2.83 30.05
C LYS A 237 17.75 -4.14 30.73
N SER A 238 16.94 -5.18 30.58
CA SER A 238 17.18 -6.51 31.12
C SER A 238 17.45 -7.50 29.99
N PRO A 239 18.32 -8.50 30.22
CA PRO A 239 18.55 -9.56 29.24
C PRO A 239 17.30 -10.42 29.05
N LEU A 240 17.07 -10.84 27.80
CA LEU A 240 15.98 -11.71 27.38
C LEU A 240 16.55 -12.84 26.50
N ASN A 241 15.93 -14.02 26.55
CA ASN A 241 16.22 -15.14 25.65
C ASN A 241 17.71 -15.54 25.56
N LEU A 242 18.40 -15.64 26.71
CA LEU A 242 19.84 -15.97 26.75
C LEU A 242 20.18 -17.41 26.29
N GLU A 243 19.17 -18.23 25.99
CA GLU A 243 19.33 -19.54 25.36
C GLU A 243 19.71 -19.42 23.87
N ASP A 244 19.27 -18.33 23.21
CA ASP A 244 19.69 -18.01 21.85
C ASP A 244 21.06 -17.33 21.84
N GLU A 245 21.98 -17.87 21.04
CA GLU A 245 23.37 -17.41 20.97
C GLU A 245 23.47 -15.92 20.58
N LYS A 246 22.66 -15.44 19.63
CA LYS A 246 22.73 -14.05 19.16
C LYS A 246 22.18 -13.07 20.18
N TYR A 247 21.10 -13.43 20.87
CA TYR A 247 20.57 -12.65 21.99
C TYR A 247 21.60 -12.57 23.12
N HIS A 248 22.24 -13.69 23.46
CA HIS A 248 23.26 -13.72 24.50
C HIS A 248 24.49 -12.88 24.12
N GLU A 249 25.01 -13.01 22.89
CA GLU A 249 26.08 -12.16 22.36
C GLU A 249 25.73 -10.66 22.49
N PHE A 250 24.50 -10.28 22.13
CA PHE A 250 24.03 -8.90 22.21
C PHE A 250 23.99 -8.35 23.64
N PHE A 251 23.36 -9.07 24.56
CA PHE A 251 23.26 -8.62 25.95
C PHE A 251 24.61 -8.65 26.68
N TYR A 252 25.49 -9.60 26.32
CA TYR A 252 26.86 -9.62 26.81
C TYR A 252 27.66 -8.41 26.27
N ALA A 253 27.52 -8.06 24.99
CA ALA A 253 28.15 -6.89 24.40
C ALA A 253 27.69 -5.55 25.03
N LYS A 254 26.45 -5.49 25.51
CA LYS A 254 25.89 -4.34 26.24
C LYS A 254 26.22 -4.30 27.75
N ASN A 255 26.99 -5.26 28.26
CA ASN A 255 27.25 -5.43 29.70
C ASN A 255 25.97 -5.60 30.55
N LEU A 256 24.91 -6.16 29.95
CA LEU A 256 23.64 -6.48 30.62
C LEU A 256 23.55 -7.96 31.03
N SER A 257 24.40 -8.82 30.49
CA SER A 257 24.56 -10.22 30.89
C SER A 257 25.97 -10.45 31.45
N THR A 258 26.08 -11.17 32.57
CA THR A 258 27.36 -11.50 33.23
C THR A 258 27.96 -12.80 32.72
N LYS A 259 27.17 -13.65 32.05
CA LYS A 259 27.64 -14.92 31.50
C LYS A 259 28.47 -14.66 30.25
N ALA A 260 29.75 -14.98 30.29
CA ALA A 260 30.65 -14.78 29.16
C ALA A 260 30.32 -15.72 27.99
N ILE A 261 30.42 -15.19 26.76
CA ILE A 261 30.24 -15.93 25.51
C ILE A 261 31.19 -15.34 24.44
N PRO A 262 31.79 -16.17 23.54
CA PRO A 262 32.51 -15.64 22.39
C PRO A 262 31.57 -14.84 21.48
N ILE A 263 31.93 -13.60 21.18
CA ILE A 263 31.15 -12.75 20.27
C ILE A 263 31.61 -12.98 18.83
N LYS A 264 30.78 -13.65 18.02
CA LYS A 264 31.03 -13.88 16.59
C LYS A 264 30.79 -12.62 15.77
N ASN A 265 29.80 -11.81 16.15
CA ASN A 265 29.46 -10.61 15.41
C ASN A 265 30.50 -9.50 15.61
N HIS A 266 31.21 -9.12 14.54
CA HIS A 266 32.26 -8.09 14.60
C HIS A 266 31.77 -6.75 15.16
N LYS A 267 30.54 -6.32 14.84
CA LYS A 267 29.98 -5.06 15.36
C LYS A 267 29.71 -5.15 16.85
N LEU A 268 29.14 -6.26 17.33
CA LEU A 268 28.92 -6.49 18.76
C LEU A 268 30.25 -6.62 19.52
N LYS A 269 31.30 -7.15 18.90
CA LYS A 269 32.63 -7.21 19.49
C LYS A 269 33.21 -5.81 19.72
N ILE A 270 33.06 -4.91 18.74
CA ILE A 270 33.43 -3.49 18.89
C ILE A 270 32.62 -2.84 20.01
N LEU A 271 31.29 -3.04 20.02
CA LEU A 271 30.41 -2.52 21.07
C LEU A 271 30.86 -2.96 22.48
N LYS A 272 31.18 -4.25 22.64
CA LYS A 272 31.70 -4.82 23.89
C LYS A 272 32.99 -4.14 24.34
N ILE A 273 33.98 -4.03 23.44
CA ILE A 273 35.26 -3.38 23.75
C ILE A 273 35.05 -1.95 24.24
N LEU A 274 34.20 -1.17 23.56
CA LEU A 274 33.94 0.22 23.95
C LEU A 274 33.26 0.30 25.33
N ASN A 275 32.22 -0.51 25.55
CA ASN A 275 31.51 -0.55 26.82
C ASN A 275 32.39 -0.99 28.00
N ASP A 276 33.31 -1.93 27.78
CA ASP A 276 34.28 -2.38 28.79
C ASP A 276 35.28 -1.28 29.18
N ASN A 277 35.60 -0.39 28.24
CA ASN A 277 36.45 0.78 28.47
C ASN A 277 35.66 2.00 28.95
N LYS A 278 34.39 1.83 29.37
CA LYS A 278 33.50 2.90 29.85
C LYS A 278 33.24 4.01 28.82
N LEU A 279 33.42 3.72 27.53
CA LEU A 279 32.99 4.59 26.45
C LEU A 279 31.51 4.30 26.20
N SER A 280 30.66 5.33 26.24
CA SER A 280 29.21 5.21 26.09
C SER A 280 28.81 4.89 24.65
N ALA A 281 29.11 3.68 24.20
CA ALA A 281 28.81 3.24 22.85
C ALA A 281 27.34 2.79 22.73
N ASN A 282 26.69 3.24 21.66
CA ASN A 282 25.33 2.88 21.32
C ASN A 282 25.25 2.34 19.89
N LEU A 283 24.12 1.71 19.58
CA LEU A 283 23.79 1.29 18.23
C LEU A 283 22.91 2.33 17.58
N SER A 284 23.27 2.74 16.35
CA SER A 284 22.39 3.49 15.47
C SER A 284 21.82 2.58 14.40
N PHE A 285 20.53 2.73 14.10
CA PHE A 285 19.80 1.87 13.17
C PHE A 285 19.39 2.62 11.91
N THR A 286 19.46 1.93 10.77
CA THR A 286 18.98 2.39 9.46
C THR A 286 18.13 1.29 8.84
N TYR A 287 16.94 1.64 8.37
CA TYR A 287 15.99 0.67 7.80
C TYR A 287 15.99 0.79 6.28
N VAL A 288 16.32 -0.30 5.58
CA VAL A 288 16.48 -0.28 4.12
C VAL A 288 15.47 -1.22 3.48
N CYS A 289 14.82 -0.77 2.41
CA CYS A 289 13.91 -1.63 1.65
C CYS A 289 14.70 -2.50 0.67
N ASN A 290 14.57 -3.82 0.78
CA ASN A 290 15.23 -4.77 -0.11
C ASN A 290 14.71 -4.76 -1.55
N ASN A 291 13.53 -4.21 -1.78
CA ASN A 291 12.97 -4.04 -3.11
C ASN A 291 13.46 -2.77 -3.82
N CYS A 292 13.24 -1.58 -3.23
CA CYS A 292 13.55 -0.30 -3.88
C CYS A 292 14.82 0.39 -3.39
N LYS A 293 15.54 -0.20 -2.43
CA LYS A 293 16.79 0.29 -1.83
C LYS A 293 16.74 1.65 -1.14
N ASN A 294 15.55 2.25 -1.00
CA ASN A 294 15.36 3.47 -0.23
C ASN A 294 15.54 3.20 1.27
N GLN A 295 16.10 4.19 1.95
CA GLN A 295 16.29 4.19 3.39
C GLN A 295 15.12 4.89 4.09
N SER A 296 14.76 4.41 5.27
CA SER A 296 13.77 4.99 6.17
C SER A 296 14.39 5.23 7.54
N PRO A 297 14.07 6.34 8.22
CA PRO A 297 14.51 6.57 9.59
C PRO A 297 13.79 5.68 10.63
N LEU A 298 12.65 5.08 10.24
CA LEU A 298 11.83 4.23 11.10
C LEU A 298 11.59 2.87 10.45
N PHE A 299 11.45 1.84 11.28
CA PHE A 299 11.04 0.51 10.84
C PHE A 299 9.69 0.57 10.10
N PHE A 300 9.53 -0.28 9.09
CA PHE A 300 8.29 -0.38 8.33
C PHE A 300 7.96 -1.83 7.97
N TYR A 301 6.67 -2.20 8.09
CA TYR A 301 6.17 -3.45 7.50
C TYR A 301 5.93 -3.30 6.00
N HIS A 302 5.48 -2.11 5.57
CA HIS A 302 5.27 -1.74 4.17
C HIS A 302 6.21 -0.60 3.81
N CYS A 303 6.98 -0.74 2.74
CA CYS A 303 7.90 0.31 2.33
C CYS A 303 7.16 1.63 2.06
N PRO A 304 7.55 2.76 2.66
CA PRO A 304 6.87 4.04 2.43
C PRO A 304 7.05 4.58 1.01
N PHE A 305 7.99 4.01 0.23
CA PHE A 305 8.30 4.45 -1.13
C PHE A 305 7.71 3.52 -2.21
N CYS A 306 7.92 2.21 -2.10
CA CYS A 306 7.45 1.24 -3.09
C CYS A 306 6.29 0.36 -2.61
N TYR A 307 5.81 0.56 -1.38
CA TYR A 307 4.61 -0.10 -0.82
C TYR A 307 4.68 -1.63 -0.65
N GLU A 308 5.79 -2.25 -1.03
CA GLU A 308 6.03 -3.68 -0.85
C GLU A 308 6.06 -4.06 0.62
N PHE A 309 5.43 -5.19 0.93
CA PHE A 309 5.33 -5.75 2.28
C PHE A 309 6.55 -6.61 2.61
N GLY A 310 7.02 -6.52 3.85
CA GLY A 310 8.00 -7.44 4.41
C GLY A 310 9.41 -7.32 3.84
N LYS A 311 9.75 -6.19 3.21
CA LYS A 311 11.06 -5.94 2.59
C LYS A 311 12.01 -5.09 3.44
N CYS A 312 11.67 -4.79 4.68
CA CYS A 312 12.54 -4.01 5.57
C CYS A 312 13.71 -4.86 6.07
N GLU A 313 14.93 -4.38 5.90
CA GLU A 313 16.14 -4.92 6.50
C GLU A 313 16.70 -3.90 7.50
N ILE A 314 17.13 -4.40 8.67
CA ILE A 314 17.62 -3.58 9.77
C ILE A 314 19.14 -3.56 9.73
N TYR A 315 19.70 -2.43 9.32
CA TYR A 315 21.14 -2.18 9.41
C TYR A 315 21.44 -1.45 10.71
N TYR A 316 22.59 -1.75 11.30
CA TYR A 316 23.05 -1.07 12.50
C TYR A 316 24.56 -0.85 12.48
N GLU A 317 24.99 0.22 13.15
CA GLU A 317 26.38 0.63 13.31
C GLU A 317 26.64 1.00 14.76
N VAL A 318 27.88 0.80 15.21
CA VAL A 318 28.30 1.20 16.55
C VAL A 318 28.74 2.66 16.49
N LYS A 319 28.16 3.49 17.35
CA LYS A 319 28.53 4.90 17.55
C LYS A 319 29.03 5.08 18.97
N ALA A 320 30.22 5.64 19.12
CA ALA A 320 30.81 6.07 20.40
C ALA A 320 30.53 7.56 20.63
#